data_AF-A0A9J6N0W7-F1
#
_entry.id   AF-A0A9J6N0W7-F1
#
_cell.length_a   1.000
_cell.length_b   1.000
_cell.length_c   1.000
_cell.angle_alpha   90.00
_cell.angle_beta   90.00
_cell.angle_gamma   90.00
#
_symmetry.space_group_name_H-M   'P 1'
#
loop_
_entity.id
_entity.type
_entity.pdbx_description
1 polymer ?
#
loop_
_entity_poly.entity_id
_entity_poly.type
_entity_poly.pdbx_seq_one_letter_code
_entity_poly.pdbx_strand_id
1 'polypeptide(L)'
;MSRMKIGSKLLLSYFILIISIFLITSFTFHFVSQRYLLKETEVQLKKEAKVISQLLSRSSFSSEAIREKLMNRRALAVTERLMSSEMIIWTPKREIVYSDLEGGTLDKIIGESTGTGRNFVSETAAVTSKNGKTRGYVTLVARLDQVQQVNMLMRRSQIVSLLISAVIAVILGIIFQKGLTRP
;
A
#
# COMPACT_ATOMS: atom_id res chain seq x y z
N MET A 1 31.99 26.27 -29.89
CA MET A 1 30.73 25.51 -30.10
C MET A 1 30.90 24.58 -31.30
N SER A 2 31.14 23.28 -31.05
CA SER A 2 31.49 22.31 -32.10
C SER A 2 30.33 22.05 -33.07
N ARG A 3 30.61 22.03 -34.39
CA ARG A 3 29.65 21.68 -35.45
C ARG A 3 29.32 20.19 -35.39
N MET A 4 28.36 19.80 -34.56
CA MET A 4 27.81 18.43 -34.56
C MET A 4 27.09 18.14 -35.89
N LYS A 5 27.28 16.93 -36.44
CA LYS A 5 26.56 16.42 -37.61
C LYS A 5 25.05 16.40 -37.32
N ILE A 6 24.22 16.65 -38.34
CA ILE A 6 22.75 16.72 -38.22
C ILE A 6 22.17 15.47 -37.53
N GLY A 7 22.67 14.27 -37.88
CA GLY A 7 22.26 13.02 -37.23
C GLY A 7 22.54 12.97 -35.73
N SER A 8 23.66 13.53 -35.26
CA SER A 8 23.98 13.60 -33.82
C SER A 8 23.07 14.59 -33.07
N LYS A 9 22.63 15.66 -33.73
CA LYS A 9 21.67 16.61 -33.13
C LYS A 9 20.28 15.99 -32.97
N LEU A 10 19.82 15.25 -33.98
CA LEU A 10 18.57 14.49 -33.91
C LEU A 10 18.60 13.45 -32.80
N LEU A 11 19.68 12.66 -32.73
CA LEU A 11 19.85 11.64 -31.69
C LEU A 11 19.84 12.26 -30.29
N LEU A 12 20.55 13.39 -30.09
CA LEU A 12 20.57 14.10 -28.81
C LEU A 12 19.17 14.61 -28.42
N SER A 13 18.39 15.14 -29.36
CA SER A 13 17.03 15.60 -29.10
C SER A 13 16.12 14.46 -28.62
N TYR A 14 16.15 13.31 -29.30
CA TYR A 14 15.40 12.11 -28.87
C TYR A 14 15.85 11.62 -27.50
N PHE A 15 17.15 11.65 -27.23
CA PHE A 15 17.69 11.24 -25.93
C PHE A 15 17.21 12.15 -24.79
N ILE A 16 17.22 13.47 -25.00
CA ILE A 16 16.69 14.45 -24.03
C ILE A 16 15.19 14.23 -23.80
N LEU A 17 14.43 13.98 -24.86
CA LEU A 17 12.99 13.72 -24.77
C LEU A 17 12.71 12.45 -23.94
N ILE A 18 13.45 11.37 -24.19
CA ILE A 18 13.34 10.11 -23.44
C ILE A 18 13.65 10.34 -21.96
N ILE A 19 14.76 11.03 -21.63
CA ILE A 19 15.11 11.37 -20.25
C ILE A 19 14.01 12.20 -19.59
N SER A 20 13.45 13.16 -20.31
CA SER A 20 12.39 14.02 -19.77
C SER A 20 11.14 13.22 -19.41
N ILE A 21 10.70 12.32 -20.29
CA ILE A 21 9.57 11.42 -20.02
C ILE A 21 9.87 10.54 -18.80
N PHE A 22 11.09 9.99 -18.70
CA PHE A 22 11.49 9.17 -17.56
C PHE A 22 11.47 9.93 -16.23
N LEU A 23 11.97 11.16 -16.21
CA LEU A 23 11.93 12.00 -15.00
C LEU A 23 10.49 12.30 -14.57
N ILE A 24 9.64 12.69 -15.53
CA ILE A 24 8.22 13.00 -15.26
C ILE A 24 7.49 11.76 -14.73
N THR A 25 7.64 10.61 -15.40
CA THR A 25 6.97 9.36 -14.98
C THR A 25 7.47 8.88 -13.63
N SER A 26 8.78 8.92 -13.38
CA SER A 26 9.35 8.49 -12.10
C SER A 26 8.91 9.39 -10.94
N PHE A 27 8.85 10.72 -11.16
CA PHE A 27 8.39 11.66 -10.14
C PHE A 27 6.90 11.51 -9.86
N THR A 28 6.09 11.42 -10.93
CA THR A 28 4.65 11.20 -10.84
C THR A 28 4.34 9.92 -10.09
N PHE A 29 5.02 8.82 -10.44
CA PHE A 29 4.78 7.55 -9.77
C PHE A 29 5.13 7.59 -8.29
N HIS A 30 6.25 8.22 -7.91
CA HIS A 30 6.62 8.35 -6.51
C HIS A 30 5.53 9.04 -5.68
N PHE A 31 5.02 10.16 -6.19
CA PHE A 31 4.02 10.95 -5.48
C PHE A 31 2.64 10.28 -5.46
N VAL A 32 2.22 9.73 -6.60
CA VAL A 32 0.91 9.07 -6.74
C VAL A 32 0.87 7.77 -5.93
N SER A 33 1.91 6.94 -6.01
CA SER A 33 1.95 5.63 -5.36
C SER A 33 1.81 5.74 -3.84
N GLN A 34 2.55 6.66 -3.19
CA GLN A 34 2.47 6.83 -1.74
C GLN A 34 1.07 7.21 -1.27
N ARG A 35 0.46 8.23 -1.89
CA ARG A 35 -0.89 8.68 -1.51
C ARG A 35 -1.95 7.65 -1.83
N TYR A 36 -1.82 6.99 -2.99
CA TYR A 36 -2.77 5.97 -3.43
C TYR A 36 -2.73 4.74 -2.53
N LEU A 37 -1.55 4.18 -2.26
CA LEU A 37 -1.40 2.99 -1.41
C LEU A 37 -1.91 3.25 0.01
N LEU A 38 -1.65 4.42 0.58
CA LEU A 38 -2.18 4.80 1.89
C LEU A 38 -3.71 4.83 1.90
N LYS A 39 -4.31 5.55 0.94
CA LYS A 39 -5.75 5.68 0.84
C LYS A 39 -6.44 4.36 0.54
N GLU A 40 -5.85 3.55 -0.33
CA GLU A 40 -6.35 2.21 -0.64
C GLU A 40 -6.29 1.30 0.59
N THR A 41 -5.21 1.39 1.38
CA THR A 41 -5.09 0.67 2.66
C THR A 41 -6.18 1.12 3.65
N GLU A 42 -6.40 2.44 3.81
CA GLU A 42 -7.49 2.98 4.64
C GLU A 42 -8.86 2.43 4.21
N VAL A 43 -9.16 2.43 2.90
CA VAL A 43 -10.42 1.91 2.35
C VAL A 43 -10.56 0.42 2.60
N GLN A 44 -9.50 -0.36 2.42
CA GLN A 44 -9.50 -1.80 2.65
C GLN A 44 -9.71 -2.13 4.14
N LEU A 45 -8.98 -1.47 5.04
CA LEU A 45 -9.13 -1.63 6.49
C LEU A 45 -10.55 -1.28 6.94
N LYS A 46 -11.12 -0.19 6.42
CA LYS A 46 -12.51 0.19 6.74
C LYS A 46 -13.53 -0.85 6.29
N LYS A 47 -13.36 -1.39 5.08
CA LYS A 47 -14.22 -2.46 4.55
C LYS A 47 -14.11 -3.71 5.40
N GLU A 48 -12.89 -4.09 5.77
CA GLU A 48 -12.63 -5.28 6.56
C GLU A 48 -13.14 -5.14 8.00
N ALA A 49 -12.89 -4.00 8.65
CA ALA A 49 -13.38 -3.73 10.00
C ALA A 49 -14.91 -3.82 10.06
N LYS A 50 -15.60 -3.33 9.01
CA LYS A 50 -17.06 -3.45 8.89
C LYS A 50 -17.52 -4.90 8.72
N VAL A 51 -16.83 -5.70 7.91
CA VAL A 51 -17.16 -7.13 7.74
C VAL A 51 -17.00 -7.86 9.07
N ILE A 52 -15.89 -7.63 9.78
CA ILE A 52 -15.63 -8.25 11.09
C ILE A 52 -16.67 -7.78 12.11
N SER A 53 -16.99 -6.49 12.17
CA SER A 53 -17.98 -5.99 13.13
C SER A 53 -19.36 -6.58 12.87
N GLN A 54 -19.74 -6.80 11.61
CA GLN A 54 -20.97 -7.48 11.24
C GLN A 54 -20.96 -8.98 11.61
N LEU A 55 -19.83 -9.67 11.47
CA LEU A 55 -19.71 -11.07 11.92
C LEU A 55 -19.89 -11.17 13.44
N LEU A 56 -19.23 -10.27 14.18
CA LEU A 56 -19.29 -10.23 15.64
C LEU A 56 -20.64 -9.75 16.18
N SER A 57 -21.42 -9.01 15.39
CA SER A 57 -22.79 -8.61 15.77
C SER A 57 -23.72 -9.79 16.05
N ARG A 58 -23.41 -10.95 15.45
CA ARG A 58 -24.23 -12.17 15.50
C ARG A 58 -23.80 -13.15 16.59
N SER A 59 -22.66 -12.93 17.24
CA SER A 59 -22.10 -13.83 18.26
C SER A 59 -22.21 -13.28 19.68
N SER A 60 -21.93 -14.13 20.68
CA SER A 60 -21.62 -13.65 22.02
C SER A 60 -20.32 -12.83 21.98
N PHE A 61 -20.30 -11.72 22.72
CA PHE A 61 -19.13 -10.84 22.83
C PHE A 61 -18.26 -11.30 24.02
N SER A 62 -17.78 -12.55 23.95
CA SER A 62 -16.84 -13.15 24.91
C SER A 62 -15.54 -13.51 24.20
N SER A 63 -14.42 -13.51 24.93
CA SER A 63 -13.08 -13.82 24.39
C SER A 63 -13.04 -15.14 23.65
N GLU A 64 -13.64 -16.20 24.21
CA GLU A 64 -13.62 -17.54 23.64
C GLU A 64 -14.43 -17.59 22.33
N ALA A 65 -15.62 -16.99 22.31
CA ALA A 65 -16.49 -16.99 21.13
C ALA A 65 -15.92 -16.14 19.99
N ILE A 66 -15.28 -15.02 20.33
CA ILE A 66 -14.56 -14.17 19.38
C ILE A 66 -13.40 -14.96 18.78
N ARG A 67 -12.59 -15.62 19.62
CA ARG A 67 -11.41 -16.39 19.17
C ARG A 67 -11.81 -17.54 18.24
N GLU A 68 -12.86 -18.30 18.58
CA GLU A 68 -13.36 -19.40 17.75
C GLU A 68 -13.83 -18.92 16.37
N LYS A 69 -14.61 -17.83 16.32
CA LYS A 69 -15.07 -17.23 15.06
C LYS A 69 -13.94 -16.69 14.20
N LEU A 70 -12.93 -16.08 14.84
CA LEU A 70 -11.77 -15.54 14.14
C LEU A 70 -10.82 -16.63 13.63
N MET A 71 -10.66 -17.74 14.36
CA MET A 71 -9.88 -18.88 13.89
C MET A 71 -10.48 -19.52 12.65
N ASN A 72 -11.81 -19.69 12.63
CA ASN A 72 -12.53 -20.17 11.44
C ASN A 72 -12.38 -19.21 10.26
N ARG A 73 -12.34 -17.89 10.50
CA ARG A 73 -12.07 -16.89 9.45
C ARG A 73 -10.62 -16.94 8.99
N ARG A 74 -9.64 -17.06 9.89
CA ARG A 74 -8.21 -17.15 9.53
C ARG A 74 -7.94 -18.34 8.62
N ALA A 75 -8.56 -19.49 8.89
CA ALA A 75 -8.47 -20.66 8.01
C ALA A 75 -8.98 -20.38 6.60
N LEU A 76 -10.02 -19.55 6.46
CA LEU A 76 -10.56 -19.11 5.16
C LEU A 76 -9.79 -17.94 4.54
N ALA A 77 -9.10 -17.15 5.36
CA ALA A 77 -8.31 -15.99 4.94
C ALA A 77 -6.96 -16.39 4.32
N VAL A 78 -6.45 -17.62 4.54
CA VAL A 78 -5.17 -18.07 3.94
C VAL A 78 -5.22 -18.04 2.40
N THR A 79 -6.40 -18.11 1.79
CA THR A 79 -6.59 -18.12 0.33
C THR A 79 -6.74 -16.74 -0.32
N GLU A 80 -7.08 -15.69 0.44
CA GLU A 80 -7.12 -14.31 -0.05
C GLU A 80 -5.99 -13.55 0.63
N ARG A 81 -5.06 -12.95 -0.13
CA ARG A 81 -3.98 -12.09 0.40
C ARG A 81 -4.57 -10.88 1.14
N LEU A 82 -5.07 -11.11 2.34
CA LEU A 82 -5.53 -10.10 3.26
C LEU A 82 -4.27 -9.52 3.87
N MET A 83 -4.08 -8.23 3.65
CA MET A 83 -3.00 -7.44 4.22
C MET A 83 -2.84 -7.79 5.70
N SER A 84 -1.58 -7.92 6.12
CA SER A 84 -1.08 -8.19 7.48
C SER A 84 -1.50 -7.11 8.48
N SER A 85 -2.81 -6.92 8.59
CA SER A 85 -3.44 -6.01 9.52
C SER A 85 -3.60 -6.72 10.85
N GLU A 86 -3.14 -6.05 11.89
CA GLU A 86 -3.31 -6.48 13.26
C GLU A 86 -4.68 -6.02 13.73
N MET A 87 -5.35 -6.86 14.51
CA MET A 87 -6.70 -6.60 14.96
C MET A 87 -6.75 -6.48 16.46
N ILE A 88 -7.55 -5.52 16.92
CA ILE A 88 -7.86 -5.32 18.33
C ILE A 88 -9.36 -5.19 18.49
N ILE A 89 -9.92 -5.95 19.41
CA ILE A 89 -11.35 -5.90 19.75
C ILE A 89 -11.45 -5.46 21.20
N TRP A 90 -12.22 -4.41 21.44
CA TRP A 90 -12.32 -3.79 22.75
C TRP A 90 -13.75 -3.43 23.12
N THR A 91 -14.05 -3.44 24.42
CA THR A 91 -15.37 -3.11 24.97
C THR A 91 -15.58 -1.59 25.00
N PRO A 92 -16.81 -1.08 25.19
CA PRO A 92 -17.04 0.35 25.36
C PRO A 92 -16.29 0.98 26.55
N LYS A 93 -15.80 0.16 27.49
CA LYS A 93 -14.96 0.55 28.62
C LYS A 93 -13.46 0.61 28.28
N ARG A 94 -13.07 0.41 27.01
CA ARG A 94 -11.67 0.30 26.56
C ARG A 94 -10.91 -0.93 27.08
N GLU A 95 -11.62 -1.96 27.51
CA GLU A 95 -11.00 -3.24 27.86
C GLU A 95 -10.76 -4.06 26.59
N ILE A 96 -9.53 -4.54 26.40
CA ILE A 96 -9.16 -5.38 25.25
C ILE A 96 -9.71 -6.78 25.49
N VAL A 97 -10.60 -7.23 24.62
CA VAL A 97 -11.18 -8.59 24.62
C VAL A 97 -10.35 -9.53 23.75
N TYR A 98 -9.71 -8.99 22.71
CA TYR A 98 -8.86 -9.73 21.79
C TYR A 98 -7.83 -8.78 21.17
N SER A 99 -6.60 -9.26 20.99
CA SER A 99 -5.55 -8.55 20.27
C SER A 99 -4.65 -9.55 19.56
N ASP A 100 -4.36 -9.28 18.29
CA ASP A 100 -3.32 -9.95 17.52
C ASP A 100 -1.95 -9.26 17.62
N LEU A 101 -1.91 -8.15 18.34
CA LEU A 101 -0.76 -7.26 18.41
C LEU A 101 0.15 -7.70 19.56
N GLU A 102 1.37 -8.11 19.23
CA GLU A 102 2.38 -8.46 20.24
C GLU A 102 2.87 -7.19 20.96
N GLY A 103 2.45 -7.01 22.22
CA GLY A 103 3.07 -6.05 23.15
C GLY A 103 2.71 -4.58 23.01
N GLY A 104 1.70 -4.21 22.20
CA GLY A 104 1.24 -2.82 22.07
C GLY A 104 -0.03 -2.50 22.84
N THR A 105 -0.02 -1.40 23.59
CA THR A 105 -1.21 -0.85 24.28
C THR A 105 -2.07 -0.07 23.28
N LEU A 106 -3.40 -0.15 23.41
CA LEU A 106 -4.37 0.55 22.56
C LEU A 106 -4.03 2.05 22.36
N ASP A 107 -3.55 2.70 23.43
CA ASP A 107 -3.22 4.12 23.45
C ASP A 107 -1.97 4.46 22.61
N LYS A 108 -0.99 3.56 22.52
CA LYS A 108 0.18 3.77 21.64
C LYS A 108 -0.24 3.75 20.18
N ILE A 109 -1.15 2.86 19.82
CA ILE A 109 -1.62 2.69 18.44
C ILE A 109 -2.49 3.86 18.02
N ILE A 110 -3.42 4.28 18.89
CA ILE A 110 -4.28 5.44 18.63
C ILE A 110 -3.46 6.74 18.63
N GLY A 111 -2.44 6.84 19.49
CA GLY A 111 -1.51 7.96 19.51
C GLY A 111 -0.66 8.05 18.24
N GLU A 112 -0.10 6.92 17.78
CA GLU A 112 0.77 6.85 16.61
C GLU A 112 0.03 6.79 15.26
N SER A 113 -1.30 6.65 15.27
CA SER A 113 -2.12 6.72 14.05
C SER A 113 -2.50 8.15 13.64
N THR A 114 -2.24 9.14 14.49
CA THR A 114 -2.59 10.55 14.25
C THR A 114 -1.35 11.45 14.18
N GLY A 115 -1.22 12.25 13.12
CA GLY A 115 -0.14 13.25 12.96
C GLY A 115 0.82 13.01 11.78
N THR A 116 1.81 13.91 11.65
CA THR A 116 2.76 13.99 10.52
C THR A 116 3.90 12.96 10.55
N GLY A 117 3.92 12.06 11.54
CA GLY A 117 4.88 10.96 11.68
C GLY A 117 4.21 9.60 11.90
N ARG A 118 2.97 9.44 11.43
CA ARG A 118 2.21 8.19 11.61
C ARG A 118 3.00 6.99 11.08
N ASN A 119 3.16 5.97 11.91
CA ASN A 119 3.75 4.67 11.53
C ASN A 119 2.68 3.64 11.19
N PHE A 120 1.42 3.97 11.49
CA PHE A 120 0.29 3.08 11.32
C PHE A 120 -0.88 3.79 10.65
N VAL A 121 -1.70 3.01 9.98
CA VAL A 121 -3.05 3.39 9.58
C VAL A 121 -4.00 2.50 10.37
N SER A 122 -4.97 3.12 11.03
CA SER A 122 -5.96 2.40 11.83
C SER A 122 -7.38 2.80 11.43
N GLU A 123 -8.25 1.82 11.31
CA GLU A 123 -9.68 2.03 11.09
C GLU A 123 -10.48 1.30 12.16
N THR A 124 -11.52 1.96 12.68
CA THR A 124 -12.35 1.41 13.76
C THR A 124 -13.81 1.30 13.33
N ALA A 125 -14.40 0.13 13.55
CA ALA A 125 -15.81 -0.13 13.33
C ALA A 125 -16.50 -0.53 14.63
N ALA A 126 -17.68 0.05 14.89
CA ALA A 126 -18.50 -0.34 16.04
C ALA A 126 -19.15 -1.71 15.78
N VAL A 127 -19.17 -2.55 16.82
CA VAL A 127 -19.94 -3.80 16.86
C VAL A 127 -21.28 -3.51 17.50
N THR A 128 -22.32 -3.44 16.68
CA THR A 128 -23.69 -3.19 17.16
C THR A 128 -24.45 -4.51 17.29
N SER A 129 -25.22 -4.66 18.36
CA SER A 129 -26.17 -5.75 18.51
C SER A 129 -27.35 -5.59 17.54
N LYS A 130 -28.14 -6.66 17.33
CA LYS A 130 -29.42 -6.59 16.61
C LYS A 130 -30.35 -5.49 17.15
N ASN A 131 -30.22 -5.15 18.43
CA ASN A 131 -31.02 -4.14 19.12
C ASN A 131 -30.41 -2.72 19.00
N GLY A 132 -29.44 -2.50 18.11
CA GLY A 132 -28.77 -1.22 17.91
C GLY A 132 -27.76 -0.80 18.99
N LYS A 133 -27.71 -1.50 20.13
CA LYS A 133 -26.73 -1.22 21.20
C LYS A 133 -25.31 -1.59 20.80
N THR A 134 -24.36 -0.66 20.96
CA THR A 134 -22.93 -0.90 20.76
C THR A 134 -22.39 -1.84 21.84
N ARG A 135 -21.86 -2.99 21.44
CA ARG A 135 -21.26 -4.01 22.32
C ARG A 135 -19.76 -3.85 22.46
N GLY A 136 -19.13 -3.15 21.52
CA GLY A 136 -17.69 -2.89 21.50
C GLY A 136 -17.26 -2.36 20.13
N TYR A 137 -15.96 -2.45 19.88
CA TYR A 137 -15.31 -1.90 18.70
C TYR A 137 -14.27 -2.87 18.18
N VAL A 138 -14.09 -2.88 16.87
CA VAL A 138 -13.00 -3.58 16.16
C VAL A 138 -12.12 -2.50 15.56
N THR A 139 -10.86 -2.50 15.94
CA THR A 139 -9.83 -1.64 15.36
C THR A 139 -8.88 -2.52 14.56
N LEU A 140 -8.74 -2.22 13.27
CA LEU A 140 -7.71 -2.83 12.43
C LEU A 140 -6.57 -1.85 12.22
N VAL A 141 -5.36 -2.36 12.24
CA VAL A 141 -4.12 -1.58 12.19
C VAL A 141 -3.23 -2.17 11.12
N ALA A 142 -2.80 -1.36 10.15
CA ALA A 142 -1.75 -1.73 9.22
C ALA A 142 -0.51 -0.88 9.46
N ARG A 143 0.66 -1.52 9.42
CA ARG A 143 1.95 -0.84 9.56
C ARG A 143 2.35 -0.20 8.24
N LEU A 144 2.80 1.05 8.27
CA LEU A 144 3.17 1.80 7.07
C LEU A 144 4.53 1.42 6.51
N ASP A 145 5.40 0.81 7.32
CA ASP A 145 6.66 0.22 6.86
C ASP A 145 6.44 -0.85 5.79
N GLN A 146 5.39 -1.66 5.91
CA GLN A 146 5.00 -2.65 4.90
C GLN A 146 4.55 -1.98 3.60
N VAL A 147 3.79 -0.89 3.69
CA VAL A 147 3.39 -0.07 2.53
C VAL A 147 4.62 0.57 1.86
N GLN A 148 5.58 1.03 2.66
CA GLN A 148 6.85 1.59 2.18
C GLN A 148 7.72 0.52 1.50
N GLN A 149 7.76 -0.71 2.04
CA GLN A 149 8.47 -1.83 1.41
C GLN A 149 7.90 -2.16 0.03
N VAL A 150 6.56 -2.21 -0.12
CA VAL A 150 5.91 -2.41 -1.42
C VAL A 150 6.28 -1.28 -2.38
N ASN A 151 6.25 -0.03 -1.92
CA ASN A 151 6.65 1.12 -2.73
C ASN A 151 8.12 1.06 -3.16
N MET A 152 9.02 0.61 -2.27
CA MET A 152 10.44 0.42 -2.58
C MET A 152 10.63 -0.68 -3.64
N LEU A 153 9.88 -1.78 -3.52
CA LEU A 153 9.93 -2.89 -4.46
C LEU A 153 9.43 -2.46 -5.85
N MET A 154 8.32 -1.72 -5.90
CA MET A 154 7.82 -1.10 -7.13
C MET A 154 8.85 -0.16 -7.78
N ARG A 155 9.49 0.70 -6.97
CA ARG A 155 10.54 1.61 -7.46
C ARG A 155 11.73 0.84 -8.03
N ARG A 156 12.17 -0.23 -7.36
CA ARG A 156 13.26 -1.08 -7.86
C ARG A 156 12.89 -1.71 -9.19
N SER A 157 11.68 -2.27 -9.32
CA SER A 157 11.19 -2.81 -10.59
C SER A 157 11.15 -1.76 -11.69
N GLN A 158 10.70 -0.54 -11.41
CA GLN A 158 10.71 0.55 -12.39
C GLN A 158 12.11 0.93 -12.86
N ILE A 159 13.07 1.02 -11.94
CA ILE A 159 14.47 1.31 -12.28
C ILE A 159 15.03 0.21 -13.18
N VAL A 160 14.76 -1.05 -12.88
CA VAL A 160 15.18 -2.18 -13.72
C VAL A 160 14.54 -2.09 -15.11
N SER A 161 13.23 -1.85 -15.19
CA SER A 161 12.54 -1.66 -16.47
C SER A 161 13.07 -0.47 -17.27
N LEU A 162 13.46 0.61 -16.59
CA LEU A 162 14.07 1.79 -17.20
C LEU A 162 15.45 1.46 -17.77
N LEU A 163 16.28 0.72 -17.04
CA LEU A 163 17.59 0.27 -17.53
C LEU A 163 17.46 -0.60 -18.79
N ILE A 164 16.53 -1.55 -18.78
CA ILE A 164 16.23 -2.40 -19.95
C ILE A 164 15.78 -1.54 -21.13
N SER A 165 14.87 -0.59 -20.88
CA SER A 165 14.37 0.33 -21.92
C SER A 165 15.48 1.21 -22.48
N ALA A 166 16.39 1.70 -21.64
CA ALA A 166 17.53 2.50 -22.06
C ALA A 166 18.48 1.71 -22.97
N VAL A 167 18.76 0.44 -22.64
CA VAL A 167 19.58 -0.45 -23.48
C VAL A 167 18.94 -0.64 -24.86
N ILE A 168 17.64 -0.93 -24.90
CA ILE A 168 16.89 -1.10 -26.16
C ILE A 168 16.92 0.20 -26.99
N ALA A 169 16.68 1.34 -26.35
CA ALA A 169 16.70 2.64 -27.01
C ALA A 169 18.07 2.97 -27.62
N VAL A 170 19.18 2.64 -26.94
CA VAL A 170 20.53 2.81 -27.48
C VAL A 170 20.75 1.93 -28.70
N ILE A 171 20.33 0.65 -28.65
CA ILE A 171 20.46 -0.28 -29.78
C ILE A 171 19.69 0.26 -31.00
N LEU A 172 18.42 0.66 -30.81
CA LEU A 172 17.60 1.25 -31.88
C LEU A 172 18.21 2.55 -32.41
N GLY A 173 18.71 3.41 -31.52
CA GLY A 173 19.38 4.66 -31.89
C GLY A 173 20.60 4.43 -32.80
N ILE A 174 21.42 3.43 -32.49
CA ILE A 174 22.58 3.05 -33.31
C ILE A 174 22.13 2.51 -34.68
N ILE A 175 21.09 1.66 -34.72
CA ILE A 175 20.54 1.11 -35.96
C ILE A 175 20.01 2.24 -36.85
N PHE A 176 19.18 3.13 -36.30
CA PHE A 176 18.62 4.26 -37.04
C PHE A 176 19.69 5.26 -37.47
N GLN A 177 20.69 5.55 -36.63
CA GLN A 177 21.81 6.40 -37.03
C GLN A 177 22.51 5.83 -38.27
N LYS A 178 22.76 4.52 -38.31
CA LYS A 178 23.38 3.85 -39.47
C LYS A 178 22.47 3.87 -40.71
N GLY A 179 21.15 3.74 -40.55
CA GLY A 179 20.18 3.75 -41.65
C GLY A 179 19.84 5.14 -42.21
N LEU A 180 19.87 6.19 -41.38
CA LEU A 180 19.56 7.57 -41.80
C LEU A 180 20.78 8.34 -42.34
N THR A 181 22.01 7.90 -42.03
CA THR A 181 23.24 8.60 -42.46
C THR A 181 23.95 7.96 -43.64
N ARG A 182 23.43 6.85 -44.18
CA ARG A 182 23.80 6.33 -45.50
C ARG A 182 22.57 6.44 -46.40
N PRO A 183 22.54 7.37 -47.37
CA PRO A 183 21.55 7.31 -48.44
C PRO A 183 21.70 6.01 -49.23
#